data_AF-A0A973RQ36-F1
#
_entry.id   AF-A0A973RQ36-F1
#
_cell.length_a   1.000
_cell.length_b   1.000
_cell.length_c   1.000
_cell.angle_alpha   90.00
_cell.angle_beta   90.00
_cell.angle_gamma   90.00
#
_symmetry.space_group_name_H-M   'P 1'
#
loop_
_entity.id
_entity.type
_entity.pdbx_description
1 polymer ?
#
loop_
_entity_poly.entity_id
_entity_poly.type
_entity_poly.pdbx_seq_one_letter_code
_entity_poly.pdbx_strand_id
1 'polypeptide(L)'
;LGTKVPLETLDGMEEVDIRPGTQSGQSIPLHGRGVTHLRGGGRGDLIVHVEVQTPTKLDPEQERLLRELAKLRGEERPTGQFQPGQQGLFSRLKDAFNGR
;
A
#
# COMPACT_ATOMS: atom_id res chain seq x y z
N LEU A 1 -4.23 -13.00 2.68
CA LEU A 1 -5.53 -13.29 3.32
C LEU A 1 -6.56 -12.30 2.78
N GLY A 2 -7.83 -12.68 2.74
CA GLY A 2 -8.95 -11.79 2.41
C GLY A 2 -9.81 -11.55 3.65
N THR A 3 -10.67 -10.54 3.61
CA THR A 3 -11.56 -10.20 4.72
C THR A 3 -12.77 -9.44 4.22
N LYS A 4 -13.78 -9.28 5.07
CA LYS A 4 -14.89 -8.37 4.83
C LYS A 4 -14.79 -7.19 5.77
N VAL A 5 -14.92 -5.98 5.23
CA VAL A 5 -14.78 -4.74 5.99
C VAL A 5 -16.07 -3.93 5.90
N PRO A 6 -16.66 -3.51 7.03
CA PRO A 6 -17.78 -2.59 7.01
C PRO A 6 -17.30 -1.19 6.58
N LEU A 7 -17.98 -0.61 5.60
CA LEU A 7 -17.72 0.73 5.06
C LEU A 7 -18.96 1.59 5.23
N GLU A 8 -18.79 2.77 5.81
CA GLU A 8 -19.85 3.78 5.86
C GLU A 8 -19.99 4.47 4.50
N THR A 9 -21.19 4.44 3.94
CA THR A 9 -21.54 5.10 2.67
C THR A 9 -22.59 6.18 2.91
N LEU A 10 -22.94 6.93 1.86
CA LEU A 10 -24.02 7.93 1.92
C LEU A 10 -25.39 7.34 2.28
N ASP A 11 -25.57 6.03 2.08
CA ASP A 11 -26.84 5.32 2.31
C ASP A 11 -26.84 4.50 3.61
N GLY A 12 -25.75 4.57 4.38
CA GLY A 12 -25.50 3.74 5.55
C GLY A 12 -24.37 2.74 5.35
N MET A 13 -24.29 1.77 6.26
CA MET A 13 -23.21 0.78 6.31
C MET A 13 -23.36 -0.30 5.23
N GLU A 14 -22.30 -0.55 4.48
CA GLU A 14 -22.20 -1.67 3.55
C GLU A 14 -20.98 -2.54 3.86
N GLU A 15 -21.05 -3.82 3.50
CA GLU A 15 -19.95 -4.76 3.67
C GLU A 15 -19.16 -4.90 2.36
N VAL A 16 -17.86 -4.57 2.40
CA VAL A 16 -16.96 -4.67 1.25
C VAL A 16 -16.11 -5.93 1.37
N ASP A 17 -16.14 -6.79 0.35
CA ASP A 17 -15.33 -8.01 0.28
C ASP A 17 -13.92 -7.72 -0.28
N ILE A 18 -12.92 -7.85 0.57
CA ILE A 18 -11.50 -7.77 0.22
C ILE A 18 -11.00 -9.18 -0.08
N ARG A 19 -10.92 -9.51 -1.37
CA ARG A 19 -10.47 -10.83 -1.82
C ARG A 19 -9.03 -11.12 -1.39
N PRO A 20 -8.66 -12.37 -1.11
CA PRO A 20 -7.28 -12.74 -0.84
C PRO A 20 -6.35 -12.31 -1.97
N GLY A 21 -5.24 -11.65 -1.61
CA GLY A 21 -4.24 -11.18 -2.58
C GLY A 21 -4.56 -9.83 -3.23
N THR A 22 -5.60 -9.12 -2.77
CA THR A 22 -5.85 -7.72 -3.14
C THR A 22 -4.60 -6.88 -2.91
N GLN A 23 -4.21 -6.08 -3.92
CA GLN A 23 -2.99 -5.29 -3.89
C GLN A 23 -3.27 -3.85 -3.41
N SER A 24 -2.24 -3.20 -2.87
CA SER A 24 -2.30 -1.76 -2.58
C SER A 24 -2.51 -0.99 -3.88
N GLY A 25 -3.34 0.06 -3.84
CA GLY A 25 -3.74 0.86 -5.01
C GLY A 25 -4.87 0.24 -5.84
N GLN A 26 -5.31 -0.99 -5.55
CA GLN A 26 -6.45 -1.58 -6.23
C GLN A 26 -7.74 -0.81 -5.90
N SER A 27 -8.59 -0.61 -6.91
CA SER A 27 -9.89 0.02 -6.75
C SER A 27 -11.03 -1.00 -6.80
N ILE A 28 -12.00 -0.85 -5.91
CA ILE A 28 -13.20 -1.68 -5.83
C ILE A 28 -14.42 -0.76 -6.03
N PRO A 29 -15.14 -0.85 -7.16
CA PRO A 29 -16.32 -0.03 -7.37
C PRO A 29 -17.53 -0.58 -6.61
N LEU A 30 -18.23 0.29 -5.90
CA LEU A 30 -19.56 0.06 -5.34
C LEU A 30 -20.58 0.75 -6.23
N HIS A 31 -21.21 -0.05 -7.11
CA HIS A 31 -22.07 0.47 -8.15
C HIS A 31 -23.35 1.10 -7.59
N GLY A 32 -23.70 2.30 -8.09
CA GLY A 32 -24.90 3.03 -7.68
C GLY A 32 -24.86 3.63 -6.27
N ARG A 33 -23.73 3.53 -5.55
CA ARG A 33 -23.53 4.10 -4.22
C ARG A 33 -22.88 5.48 -4.21
N GLY A 34 -22.57 6.01 -5.38
CA GLY A 34 -22.07 7.37 -5.55
C GLY A 34 -23.15 8.44 -5.42
N VAL A 35 -22.83 9.66 -5.82
CA VAL A 35 -23.76 10.79 -5.77
C VAL A 35 -24.79 10.73 -6.89
N THR A 36 -25.96 11.32 -6.65
CA THR A 36 -27.02 11.47 -7.65
C THR A 36 -26.63 12.49 -8.72
N HIS A 37 -26.99 12.23 -9.97
CA HIS A 37 -26.74 13.16 -11.08
C HIS A 37 -27.64 14.39 -10.99
N LEU A 38 -27.09 15.58 -11.27
CA LEU A 38 -27.83 16.85 -11.18
C LEU A 38 -28.95 17.02 -12.22
N ARG A 39 -28.80 16.41 -13.41
CA ARG A 39 -29.71 16.62 -14.56
C ARG A 39 -30.18 15.32 -15.23
N GLY A 40 -30.13 14.20 -14.50
CA GLY A 40 -30.48 12.88 -15.03
C GLY A 40 -30.96 11.93 -13.94
N GLY A 41 -31.43 10.75 -14.36
CA GLY A 41 -31.80 9.67 -13.45
C GLY A 41 -30.58 8.86 -12.99
N GLY A 42 -30.66 8.32 -11.78
CA GLY A 42 -29.66 7.38 -11.25
C GLY A 42 -28.49 8.03 -10.52
N ARG A 43 -27.62 7.17 -10.00
CA ARG A 43 -26.45 7.52 -9.17
C ARG A 43 -25.17 7.05 -9.84
N GLY A 44 -24.08 7.75 -9.54
CA GLY A 44 -22.74 7.27 -9.87
C GLY A 44 -22.29 6.15 -8.93
N ASP A 45 -21.01 5.82 -9.02
CA ASP A 45 -20.39 4.76 -8.23
C ASP A 45 -19.50 5.33 -7.14
N LEU A 46 -19.38 4.61 -6.02
CA LEU A 46 -18.40 4.90 -4.98
C LEU A 46 -17.17 4.03 -5.22
N ILE A 47 -16.01 4.65 -5.47
CA ILE A 47 -14.76 3.93 -5.75
C ILE A 47 -13.95 3.80 -4.46
N VAL A 48 -13.80 2.58 -3.97
CA VAL A 48 -13.00 2.28 -2.78
C VAL A 48 -11.55 2.04 -3.21
N HIS A 49 -10.62 2.82 -2.68
CA HIS A 49 -9.19 2.63 -2.90
C HIS A 49 -8.58 1.86 -1.73
N VAL A 50 -7.91 0.74 -2.02
CA VAL A 50 -7.28 -0.09 -1.00
C VAL A 50 -5.85 0.40 -0.77
N GLU A 51 -5.49 0.67 0.48
CA GLU A 51 -4.13 1.02 0.89
C GLU A 51 -3.62 0.01 1.92
N VAL A 52 -2.42 -0.55 1.69
CA VAL A 52 -1.75 -1.41 2.66
C VAL A 52 -0.86 -0.56 3.55
N GLN A 53 -1.23 -0.42 4.81
CA GLN A 53 -0.41 0.27 5.81
C GLN A 53 0.68 -0.64 6.35
N THR A 54 1.94 -0.19 6.25
CA THR A 54 3.08 -0.92 6.80
C THR A 54 3.30 -0.53 8.26
N PRO A 55 3.38 -1.49 9.21
CA PRO A 55 3.60 -1.17 10.62
C PRO A 55 5.00 -0.58 10.86
N THR A 56 5.09 0.43 11.73
CA THR A 56 6.34 1.15 12.02
C THR A 56 7.01 0.73 13.32
N LYS A 57 6.25 0.19 14.28
CA LYS A 57 6.74 -0.30 15.56
C LYS A 57 6.39 -1.78 15.67
N LEU A 58 7.40 -2.61 15.82
CA LEU A 58 7.26 -4.05 15.92
C LEU A 58 7.75 -4.51 17.28
N ASP A 59 6.98 -5.41 17.89
CA ASP A 59 7.47 -6.20 19.02
C ASP A 59 8.36 -7.37 18.52
N PRO A 60 9.10 -8.06 19.42
CA PRO A 60 10.00 -9.13 19.02
C PRO A 60 9.31 -10.30 18.29
N GLU A 61 8.05 -10.58 18.60
CA GLU A 61 7.30 -11.67 17.98
C GLU A 61 6.85 -11.29 16.56
N GLN A 62 6.33 -10.08 16.38
CA GLN A 62 5.96 -9.53 15.08
C GLN A 62 7.16 -9.46 14.12
N GLU A 63 8.32 -9.02 14.62
CA GLU A 63 9.55 -8.98 13.84
C GLU A 63 9.97 -10.40 13.40
N ARG A 64 9.92 -11.38 14.31
CA ARG A 64 10.24 -12.77 14.01
C ARG A 64 9.34 -13.32 12.88
N LEU A 65 8.03 -13.08 12.95
CA LEU A 65 7.07 -13.53 11.95
C LEU A 65 7.29 -12.87 10.58
N LEU A 66 7.59 -11.57 10.54
CA LEU A 66 7.90 -10.88 9.30
C LEU A 66 9.20 -11.38 8.65
N ARG A 67 10.23 -11.70 9.45
CA ARG A 67 11.46 -12.32 8.95
C ARG A 67 11.22 -13.71 8.38
N GLU A 68 10.40 -14.52 9.05
CA GLU A 68 10.01 -15.85 8.55
C GLU A 68 9.23 -15.75 7.23
N LEU A 69 8.30 -14.80 7.13
CA LEU A 69 7.57 -14.52 5.89
C LEU A 69 8.52 -14.09 4.76
N ALA A 70 9.47 -13.20 5.04
CA ALA A 70 10.46 -12.75 4.05
C ALA A 70 11.31 -13.92 3.53
N LYS A 71 11.72 -14.84 4.41
CA LYS A 71 12.44 -16.06 4.04
C LYS A 71 11.62 -16.95 3.10
N LEU A 72 10.35 -17.19 3.42
CA LEU A 72 9.46 -18.01 2.59
C LEU A 72 9.21 -17.39 1.20
N ARG A 73 9.29 -16.06 1.10
CA ARG A 73 9.11 -15.30 -0.15
C ARG A 73 10.41 -15.05 -0.91
N GLY A 74 11.57 -15.42 -0.36
CA GLY A 74 12.87 -15.12 -0.95
C GLY A 74 13.23 -13.63 -0.93
N GLU A 75 12.64 -12.85 -0.02
CA GLU A 75 12.76 -11.38 0.08
C GLU A 75 13.85 -10.95 1.08
N GLU A 76 14.72 -11.86 1.52
CA GLU A 76 15.78 -11.56 2.51
C GLU A 76 16.84 -10.57 2.01
N ARG A 77 16.94 -10.39 0.68
CA ARG A 77 17.87 -9.47 0.03
C ARG A 77 17.10 -8.58 -0.94
N PRO A 78 16.38 -7.56 -0.46
CA PRO A 78 15.72 -6.63 -1.36
C PRO A 78 16.81 -5.96 -2.21
N THR A 79 16.78 -6.18 -3.52
CA THR A 79 17.56 -5.39 -4.48
C THR A 79 16.98 -3.98 -4.44
N GLY A 80 17.52 -3.15 -3.55
CA GLY A 80 17.20 -1.73 -3.55
C GLY A 80 17.63 -1.16 -4.89
N GLN A 81 16.67 -0.91 -5.79
CA GLN A 81 16.85 0.11 -6.81
C GLN A 81 16.82 1.45 -6.08
N PHE A 82 17.93 1.78 -5.42
CA PHE A 82 18.19 3.14 -5.03
C PHE A 82 18.32 3.93 -6.33
N GLN A 83 17.30 4.73 -6.69
CA GLN A 83 17.55 5.83 -7.62
C GLN A 83 18.63 6.69 -6.96
N PRO A 84 19.83 6.84 -7.56
CA PRO A 84 20.87 7.69 -7.02
C PRO A 84 20.48 9.16 -7.28
N GLY A 85 19.43 9.62 -6.62
CA GLY A 85 18.89 10.97 -6.71
C GLY A 85 19.60 11.97 -5.80
N GLN A 86 20.47 11.51 -4.91
CA GLN A 86 21.38 12.37 -4.16
C GLN A 86 22.73 11.68 -4.05
N GLN A 87 23.62 11.97 -5.00
CA GLN A 87 25.06 11.85 -4.81
C GLN A 87 25.43 12.76 -3.64
N GLY A 88 25.27 12.23 -2.43
CA GLY A 88 25.53 12.91 -1.18
C GLY A 88 26.98 13.38 -1.14
N LEU A 89 27.17 14.54 -0.55
CA LEU A 89 28.43 15.28 -0.38
C LEU A 89 29.60 14.41 0.12
N PHE A 90 29.29 13.28 0.76
CA PHE A 90 30.25 12.26 1.20
C PHE A 90 30.98 11.54 0.06
N SER A 91 30.35 11.33 -1.10
CA SER A 91 31.01 10.72 -2.27
C SER A 91 32.09 11.65 -2.84
N ARG A 92 31.77 12.94 -2.99
CA ARG A 92 32.70 13.95 -3.53
C ARG A 92 33.90 14.20 -2.59
N LEU A 93 33.69 14.13 -1.28
CA LEU A 93 34.79 14.21 -0.30
C LEU A 93 35.71 12.98 -0.41
N LYS A 94 35.15 11.78 -0.53
CA LYS A 94 35.94 10.54 -0.66
C LYS A 94 36.72 10.50 -1.98
N ASP A 95 36.15 11.00 -3.07
CA ASP A 95 36.81 11.09 -4.37
C ASP A 95 37.99 12.09 -4.36
N ALA A 96 37.91 13.17 -3.58
CA ALA A 96 38.99 14.14 -3.43
C ALA A 96 40.15 13.64 -2.54
N PHE A 97 39.90 12.70 -1.62
CA PHE A 97 40.93 12.11 -0.75
C PHE A 97 41.60 10.86 -1.34
N ASN A 98 40.95 10.16 -2.26
CA ASN A 98 41.51 8.98 -2.93
C ASN A 98 42.29 9.31 -4.23
N GLY A 99 42.40 10.59 -4.60
CA GLY A 99 43.13 11.06 -5.78
C GLY A 99 44.61 11.35 -5.50
N ARG A 100 45.41 10.32 -5.23
CA ARG A 100 46.87 10.34 -5.41
C ARG A 100 47.34 9.05 -6.07
#